data_AF-A0A258BG53-F1
#
_entry.id   AF-A0A258BG53-F1
#
_cell.length_a   1.000
_cell.length_b   1.000
_cell.length_c   1.000
_cell.angle_alpha   90.00
_cell.angle_beta   90.00
_cell.angle_gamma   90.00
#
_symmetry.space_group_name_H-M   'P 1'
#
loop_
_entity.id
_entity.type
_entity.pdbx_description
1 polymer ?
#
loop_
_entity_poly.entity_id
_entity_poly.type
_entity_poly.pdbx_seq_one_letter_code
_entity_poly.pdbx_strand_id
1 'polypeptide(L)'
;AVTSTHIDALRGEPDALSRTIQGVIQGIMAGIGFIGGGVVIRDQDELKVHGLTTAAAVWVTAALGIAAGLASWPVFLVGGALALLLLIVAHPIESKIEAWAARKRDVKPRDHNTV
;
A
#
# COMPACT_ATOMS: atom_id res chain seq x y z
N ALA A 1 -4.63 -39.85 6.49
CA ALA A 1 -6.01 -40.15 6.07
C ALA A 1 -7.03 -39.05 6.42
N VAL A 2 -6.83 -38.27 7.49
CA VAL A 2 -7.82 -37.26 7.94
C VAL A 2 -7.79 -35.96 7.13
N THR A 3 -6.65 -35.56 6.56
CA THR A 3 -6.54 -34.27 5.83
C THR A 3 -7.09 -34.32 4.40
N SER A 4 -7.16 -35.49 3.76
CA SER A 4 -7.61 -35.59 2.35
C SER A 4 -9.12 -35.44 2.20
N THR A 5 -9.91 -36.00 3.13
CA THR A 5 -11.39 -35.93 3.06
C THR A 5 -11.93 -34.51 3.17
N HIS A 6 -11.24 -33.62 3.90
CA HIS A 6 -11.67 -32.23 4.03
C HIS A 6 -11.42 -31.39 2.77
N ILE A 7 -10.34 -31.65 2.02
CA ILE A 7 -10.05 -30.96 0.76
C ILE A 7 -11.01 -31.43 -0.35
N ASP A 8 -11.34 -32.72 -0.36
CA ASP A 8 -12.30 -33.29 -1.31
C ASP A 8 -13.73 -32.82 -1.04
N ALA A 9 -14.12 -32.66 0.24
CA ALA A 9 -15.39 -32.05 0.64
C ALA A 9 -15.49 -30.58 0.18
N LEU A 10 -14.39 -29.82 0.31
CA LEU A 10 -14.31 -28.44 -0.19
C LEU A 10 -14.46 -28.39 -1.72
N ARG A 11 -13.87 -29.33 -2.47
CA ARG A 11 -14.02 -29.38 -3.95
C ARG A 11 -15.45 -29.69 -4.40
N GLY A 12 -16.24 -30.41 -3.59
CA GLY A 12 -17.64 -30.74 -3.88
C GLY A 12 -18.64 -29.62 -3.59
N GLU A 13 -18.28 -28.65 -2.75
CA GLU A 13 -19.13 -27.51 -2.35
C GLU A 13 -18.47 -26.16 -2.69
N PRO A 14 -18.73 -25.59 -3.89
CA PRO A 14 -18.18 -24.31 -4.33
C PRO A 14 -18.39 -23.15 -3.35
N ASP A 15 -19.51 -23.18 -2.61
CA ASP A 15 -19.86 -22.17 -1.62
C ASP A 15 -18.95 -22.23 -0.38
N ALA A 16 -18.54 -23.43 0.05
CA ALA A 16 -17.65 -23.60 1.19
C ALA A 16 -16.25 -23.06 0.88
N LEU A 17 -15.72 -23.40 -0.30
CA LEU A 17 -14.45 -22.86 -0.79
C LEU A 17 -14.47 -21.33 -0.88
N SER A 18 -15.53 -20.76 -1.45
CA SER A 18 -15.66 -19.31 -1.58
C SER A 18 -15.64 -18.61 -0.22
N ARG A 19 -16.34 -19.15 0.78
CA ARG A 19 -16.34 -18.60 2.16
C ARG A 19 -14.96 -18.66 2.81
N THR A 20 -14.25 -19.79 2.68
CA THR A 20 -12.91 -19.94 3.26
C THR A 20 -11.92 -18.96 2.63
N ILE A 21 -11.91 -18.86 1.30
CA ILE A 21 -11.03 -17.93 0.57
C ILE A 21 -11.33 -16.48 0.99
N GLN A 22 -12.61 -16.09 1.04
CA GLN A 22 -13.02 -14.76 1.48
C GLN A 22 -12.55 -14.47 2.91
N GLY A 23 -12.71 -15.40 3.85
CA GLY A 23 -12.30 -15.23 5.24
C GLY A 23 -10.78 -15.05 5.39
N VAL A 24 -9.99 -15.84 4.65
CA VAL A 24 -8.53 -15.71 4.64
C VAL A 24 -8.11 -14.34 4.09
N ILE A 25 -8.69 -13.91 2.97
CA ILE A 25 -8.41 -12.61 2.36
C ILE A 25 -8.76 -11.48 3.33
N GLN A 26 -9.93 -11.52 3.96
CA GLN A 26 -10.34 -10.50 4.94
C GLN A 26 -9.38 -10.41 6.12
N GLY A 27 -8.93 -11.55 6.66
CA GLY A 27 -7.96 -11.59 7.75
C GLY A 27 -6.61 -10.97 7.37
N ILE A 28 -6.12 -11.31 6.17
CA ILE A 28 -4.88 -10.74 5.61
C ILE A 28 -5.02 -9.21 5.46
N MET A 29 -6.09 -8.76 4.79
CA MET A 29 -6.34 -7.34 4.54
C MET A 29 -6.45 -6.54 5.84
N ALA A 30 -7.10 -7.09 6.87
CA ALA A 30 -7.20 -6.45 8.19
C ALA A 30 -5.83 -6.32 8.87
N GLY A 31 -5.02 -7.39 8.87
CA GLY A 31 -3.70 -7.38 9.50
C GLY A 31 -2.73 -6.39 8.85
N ILE A 32 -2.69 -6.34 7.52
CA ILE A 32 -1.82 -5.41 6.79
C ILE A 32 -2.31 -3.97 6.93
N GLY A 33 -3.63 -3.74 7.00
CA GLY A 33 -4.19 -2.42 7.31
C GLY A 33 -3.73 -1.89 8.66
N PHE A 34 -3.68 -2.75 9.68
CA PHE A 34 -3.15 -2.38 11.00
C PHE A 34 -1.66 -2.00 10.94
N ILE A 35 -0.84 -2.80 10.27
CA ILE A 35 0.61 -2.54 10.11
C ILE A 35 0.85 -1.25 9.31
N GLY A 36 0.10 -1.06 8.21
CA GLY A 36 0.16 0.14 7.38
C GLY A 36 -0.24 1.41 8.13
N GLY A 37 -1.27 1.34 8.99
CA GLY A 37 -1.62 2.45 9.88
C GLY A 37 -0.55 2.74 10.94
N GLY A 38 0.07 1.69 11.48
CA GLY A 38 1.10 1.82 12.53
C GLY A 38 2.40 2.47 12.08
N VAL A 39 2.72 2.44 10.78
CA VAL A 39 3.92 3.12 10.23
C VAL A 39 3.66 4.60 9.90
N VAL A 40 2.39 5.05 9.88
CA VAL A 40 2.06 6.46 9.64
C VAL A 40 2.23 7.23 10.94
N ILE A 41 3.23 8.11 10.97
CA ILE A 41 3.55 8.95 12.13
C ILE A 41 3.42 10.42 11.71
N ARG A 42 2.70 11.20 12.52
CA ARG A 42 2.54 12.63 12.31
C ARG A 42 3.39 13.38 13.34
N ASP A 43 4.28 14.24 12.85
CA ASP A 43 4.98 15.19 13.72
C ASP A 43 3.98 16.26 14.19
N GLN A 44 4.06 16.66 15.45
CA GLN A 44 3.15 17.64 16.06
C GLN A 44 3.61 19.08 15.79
N ASP A 45 4.91 19.29 15.57
CA ASP A 45 5.53 20.61 15.43
C ASP A 45 5.66 21.03 13.96
N GLU A 46 5.86 20.07 13.06
CA GLU A 46 5.79 20.29 11.62
C GLU A 46 4.54 19.58 11.06
N LEU A 47 3.72 20.25 10.23
CA LEU A 47 2.56 19.64 9.52
C LEU A 47 2.98 18.54 8.49
N LYS A 48 4.08 17.82 8.71
CA LYS A 48 4.57 16.72 7.90
C LYS A 48 4.11 15.38 8.46
N VAL A 49 3.62 14.54 7.55
CA VAL A 49 3.28 13.14 7.81
C VAL A 49 4.41 12.27 7.25
N HIS A 50 4.98 11.43 8.09
CA HIS A 50 6.00 10.45 7.71
C HIS A 50 5.39 9.06 7.55
N GLY A 51 5.97 8.25 6.67
CA GLY A 51 5.55 6.86 6.46
C GLY A 51 4.32 6.66 5.57
N LEU A 52 3.72 7.72 5.01
CA LEU A 52 2.52 7.62 4.16
C LEU A 52 2.77 6.76 2.90
N THR A 53 3.89 6.99 2.22
CA THR A 53 4.29 6.24 1.02
C THR A 53 4.65 4.79 1.36
N THR A 54 5.26 4.56 2.53
CA THR A 54 5.60 3.21 3.01
C THR A 54 4.33 2.42 3.35
N ALA A 55 3.36 3.03 4.02
CA ALA A 55 2.06 2.44 4.31
C ALA A 55 1.34 2.02 3.02
N ALA A 56 1.32 2.91 2.03
CA ALA A 56 0.74 2.63 0.71
C ALA A 56 1.46 1.46 0.00
N ALA A 57 2.80 1.45 0.01
CA ALA A 57 3.60 0.40 -0.65
C ALA A 57 3.36 -1.00 -0.04
N VAL A 58 3.27 -1.09 1.28
CA VAL A 58 2.99 -2.35 2.00
C VAL A 58 1.58 -2.87 1.67
N TRP A 59 0.60 -1.98 1.61
CA TRP A 59 -0.77 -2.35 1.25
C TRP A 59 -0.86 -2.89 -0.20
N VAL A 60 -0.19 -2.21 -1.13
CA VAL A 60 -0.17 -2.60 -2.55
C VAL A 60 0.55 -3.93 -2.77
N THR A 61 1.71 -4.14 -2.14
CA THR A 61 2.44 -5.42 -2.26
C THR A 61 1.63 -6.60 -1.71
N ALA A 62 0.88 -6.40 -0.63
CA ALA A 62 -0.01 -7.44 -0.12
C ALA A 62 -1.17 -7.75 -1.06
N ALA A 63 -1.84 -6.74 -1.61
CA ALA A 63 -2.92 -6.92 -2.58
C ALA A 63 -2.45 -7.71 -3.82
N LEU A 64 -1.23 -7.42 -4.30
CA LEU A 64 -0.59 -8.16 -5.39
C LEU A 64 -0.27 -9.61 -5.02
N GLY A 65 0.22 -9.86 -3.80
CA GLY A 65 0.46 -11.21 -3.29
C GLY A 65 -0.82 -12.06 -3.25
N ILE A 66 -1.95 -11.47 -2.83
CA ILE A 66 -3.27 -12.12 -2.84
C ILE A 66 -3.70 -12.43 -4.29
N ALA A 67 -3.56 -11.45 -5.20
CA ALA A 67 -3.90 -11.64 -6.61
C ALA A 67 -3.06 -12.75 -7.27
N ALA A 68 -1.77 -12.82 -6.96
CA ALA A 68 -0.89 -13.89 -7.41
C ALA A 68 -1.29 -15.25 -6.83
N GLY A 69 -1.62 -15.31 -5.52
CA GLY A 69 -2.05 -16.53 -4.84
C GLY A 69 -3.38 -17.10 -5.35
N LEU A 70 -4.27 -16.26 -5.88
CA LEU A 70 -5.53 -16.65 -6.52
C LEU A 70 -5.37 -17.10 -7.97
N ALA A 71 -4.14 -17.10 -8.52
CA ALA A 71 -3.84 -17.38 -9.93
C ALA A 71 -4.68 -16.54 -10.93
N SER A 72 -5.18 -15.38 -10.49
CA SER A 72 -5.98 -14.46 -11.30
C SER A 72 -5.04 -13.56 -12.12
N TRP A 73 -4.49 -14.13 -13.20
CA TRP A 73 -3.55 -13.44 -14.09
C TRP A 73 -4.00 -12.05 -14.58
N PRO A 74 -5.28 -11.84 -14.96
CA PRO A 74 -5.73 -10.51 -15.39
C PRO A 74 -5.64 -9.48 -14.26
N VAL A 75 -6.06 -9.86 -13.05
CA VAL A 75 -6.04 -8.97 -11.88
C VAL A 75 -4.61 -8.69 -11.44
N PHE A 76 -3.75 -9.72 -11.45
CA PHE A 76 -2.34 -9.58 -11.13
C PHE A 76 -1.61 -8.65 -12.10
N LEU A 77 -1.85 -8.80 -13.42
CA LEU A 77 -1.21 -7.98 -14.43
C LEU A 77 -1.71 -6.53 -14.39
N VAL A 78 -3.02 -6.31 -14.33
CA VAL A 78 -3.60 -4.96 -14.27
C VAL A 78 -3.22 -4.28 -12.95
N GLY A 79 -3.37 -4.97 -11.83
CA GLY A 79 -2.99 -4.45 -10.52
C GLY A 79 -1.49 -4.17 -10.41
N GLY A 80 -0.65 -5.07 -10.95
CA GLY A 80 0.81 -4.92 -10.97
C GLY A 80 1.25 -3.74 -11.84
N ALA A 81 0.64 -3.59 -13.02
CA ALA A 81 0.88 -2.45 -13.90
C ALA A 81 0.46 -1.13 -13.25
N LEU A 82 -0.70 -1.09 -12.59
CA LEU A 82 -1.17 0.10 -11.88
C LEU A 82 -0.26 0.47 -10.70
N ALA A 83 0.18 -0.54 -9.94
CA ALA A 83 1.12 -0.38 -8.83
C ALA A 83 2.48 0.15 -9.30
N LEU A 84 3.03 -0.41 -10.38
CA LEU A 84 4.26 0.07 -11.01
C LEU A 84 4.11 1.49 -11.52
N LEU A 85 2.98 1.80 -12.16
CA LEU A 85 2.68 3.15 -12.64
C LEU A 85 2.63 4.15 -11.48
N LEU A 86 1.97 3.82 -10.37
CA LEU A 86 1.95 4.64 -9.16
C LEU A 86 3.36 4.86 -8.60
N LEU A 87 4.18 3.81 -8.52
CA LEU A 87 5.54 3.91 -7.99
C LEU A 87 6.44 4.76 -8.90
N ILE A 88 6.33 4.61 -10.22
CA ILE A 88 7.07 5.40 -11.21
C ILE A 88 6.64 6.86 -11.16
N VAL A 89 5.35 7.14 -10.95
CA VAL A 89 4.79 8.50 -10.89
C VAL A 89 5.10 9.18 -9.55
N ALA A 90 5.28 8.45 -8.45
CA ALA A 90 5.63 9.02 -7.16
C ALA A 90 6.96 9.81 -7.18
N HIS A 91 7.98 9.28 -7.86
CA HIS A 91 9.32 9.89 -7.93
C HIS A 91 9.40 11.26 -8.67
N PRO A 92 8.81 11.43 -9.87
CA PRO A 92 8.78 12.72 -10.55
C PRO A 92 7.87 13.74 -9.85
N ILE A 93 6.87 13.30 -9.09
CA ILE A 93 6.01 14.19 -8.32
C ILE A 93 6.81 14.84 -7.18
N GLU A 94 7.55 14.05 -6.42
CA GLU A 94 8.34 14.55 -5.29
C GLU A 94 9.39 15.57 -5.76
N SER A 95 10.14 15.25 -6.82
CA SER A 95 11.13 16.17 -7.42
C SER A 95 10.51 17.46 -7.99
N LYS A 96 9.31 17.39 -8.60
CA LYS A 96 8.62 18.60 -9.08
C LYS A 96 8.10 19.48 -7.94
N ILE A 97 7.63 18.86 -6.86
CA ILE A 97 7.16 19.56 -5.66
C ILE A 97 8.34 20.26 -4.99
N GLU A 98 9.49 19.59 -4.85
CA GLU A 98 10.70 20.19 -4.29
C GLU A 98 11.23 21.34 -5.17
N ALA A 99 11.26 21.16 -6.50
CA ALA A 99 11.68 22.21 -7.42
C ALA A 99 10.75 23.44 -7.38
N TRP A 100 9.45 23.23 -7.15
CA TRP A 100 8.47 24.32 -6.99
C TRP A 100 8.56 24.98 -5.61
N ALA A 101 8.79 24.20 -4.55
CA ALA A 101 8.94 24.69 -3.18
C ALA A 101 10.26 25.47 -2.97
N ALA A 102 11.36 25.04 -3.61
CA ALA A 102 12.63 25.74 -3.59
C ALA A 102 12.52 27.15 -4.20
N ARG A 103 11.75 27.30 -5.29
CA ARG A 103 11.49 28.61 -5.91
C ARG A 103 10.75 29.61 -5.02
N LYS A 104 9.99 29.14 -4.02
CA LYS A 104 9.28 30.03 -3.07
C LYS A 104 10.12 30.42 -1.85
N ARG A 105 11.17 29.67 -1.50
CA ARG A 105 12.05 29.99 -0.35
C ARG A 105 13.09 31.07 -0.64
N ASP A 106 13.38 31.35 -1.91
CA ASP A 106 14.28 32.43 -2.33
C ASP A 106 13.66 33.84 -2.19
N VAL A 107 12.41 33.91 -1.72
CA VAL A 107 11.72 35.18 -1.38
C VAL A 107 11.52 35.27 0.14
N LYS A 108 12.61 35.11 0.90
CA LYS A 108 12.67 35.63 2.27
C LYS A 108 13.87 36.58 2.34
N PRO A 109 13.64 37.91 2.38
CA PRO A 109 14.73 38.84 2.64
C PRO A 109 15.33 38.49 4.00
N ARG A 110 16.66 38.32 4.05
CA ARG A 110 17.40 38.34 5.31
C ARG A 110 17.34 39.79 5.81
N ASP A 111 16.43 40.08 6.71
CA ASP A 111 16.46 41.30 7.49
C ASP A 111 17.61 41.21 8.50
N HIS A 112 18.69 41.89 8.09
CA HIS A 112 19.47 42.83 8.88
C HIS A 112 19.39 42.68 10.41
N ASN A 113 20.50 42.22 10.99
CA ASN A 113 21.13 42.80 12.18
C ASN A 113 20.19 43.21 13.32
N THR A 114 20.02 42.33 14.31
CA THR A 114 19.79 42.76 15.70
C THR A 114 20.96 42.26 16.53
N VAL A 115 21.79 43.25 16.86
CA VAL A 115 22.89 43.31 17.81
C VAL A 115 22.50 42.71 19.16
#